data_AF-A0A1H9HQU8-F1
#
_entry.id   AF-A0A1H9HQU8-F1
#
_cell.length_a   1.000
_cell.length_b   1.000
_cell.length_c   1.000
_cell.angle_alpha   90.00
_cell.angle_beta   90.00
_cell.angle_gamma   90.00
#
_symmetry.space_group_name_H-M   'P 1'
#
loop_
_entity.id
_entity.type
_entity.pdbx_description
1 polymer ?
#
loop_
_entity_poly.entity_id
_entity_poly.type
_entity_poly.pdbx_seq_one_letter_code
_entity_poly.pdbx_strand_id
1 'polypeptide(L)'
;MAINKKALVILAVVAIGYYVVNNKPKGPDAFDAAYQNAPTVEKDFVSIVKDAQDKAKSAENDMQLGGIKAQRDALVCSVVQDKHVNEWIGKVDTMSSNSDGKGVVSISLSEDINVKTWNNDISDYGDHTLITPGSELFETASQLKEGDIVRFSGKFISDSQNCIRESSLGIRGKVTEPEYIFQFNSIAKI
;
A
#
# COMPACT_ATOMS: atom_id res chain seq x y z
N MET A 1 -12.60 51.20 33.71
CA MET A 1 -13.43 50.20 32.97
C MET A 1 -13.14 48.84 33.59
N ALA A 2 -14.06 48.29 34.39
CA ALA A 2 -13.84 47.04 35.10
C ALA A 2 -14.14 45.86 34.16
N ILE A 3 -13.14 45.06 33.82
CA ILE A 3 -13.35 43.84 33.03
C ILE A 3 -14.14 42.86 33.89
N ASN A 4 -15.30 42.44 33.38
CA ASN A 4 -16.18 41.50 34.07
C ASN A 4 -15.49 40.13 34.16
N LYS A 5 -15.05 39.77 35.37
CA LYS A 5 -14.36 38.49 35.63
C LYS A 5 -15.19 37.27 35.17
N LYS A 6 -16.53 37.35 35.15
CA LYS A 6 -17.40 36.28 34.63
C LYS A 6 -17.27 36.11 33.11
N ALA A 7 -17.14 37.21 32.36
CA ALA A 7 -16.95 37.16 30.91
C ALA A 7 -15.59 36.56 30.53
N LEU A 8 -14.56 36.85 31.31
CA LEU A 8 -13.21 36.30 31.09
C LEU A 8 -13.16 34.79 31.35
N VAL A 9 -13.86 34.31 32.38
CA VAL A 9 -13.99 32.87 32.69
C VAL A 9 -14.77 32.14 31.60
N ILE A 10 -15.86 32.71 31.09
CA ILE A 10 -16.64 32.10 30.00
C ILE A 10 -15.79 31.99 28.73
N LEU A 11 -15.06 33.04 28.35
CA LEU A 11 -14.18 33.01 27.17
C LEU A 11 -13.04 31.98 27.31
N ALA A 12 -12.45 31.87 28.50
CA ALA A 12 -11.42 30.87 28.76
C ALA A 12 -11.97 29.44 28.67
N VAL A 13 -13.17 29.18 29.22
CA VAL A 13 -13.81 27.85 29.16
C VAL A 13 -14.21 27.51 27.71
N VAL A 14 -14.70 28.47 26.93
CA VAL A 14 -15.02 28.25 25.51
C VAL A 14 -13.75 28.00 24.68
N ALA A 15 -12.67 28.75 24.93
CA ALA A 15 -11.40 28.56 24.24
C ALA A 15 -10.76 27.20 24.58
N ILE A 16 -10.79 26.79 25.85
CA ILE A 16 -10.31 25.48 26.30
C ILE A 16 -11.20 24.38 25.71
N GLY A 17 -12.52 24.53 25.73
CA GLY A 17 -13.46 23.59 25.12
C GLY A 17 -13.23 23.42 23.61
N TYR A 18 -13.04 24.53 22.89
CA TYR A 18 -12.71 24.52 21.46
C TYR A 18 -11.36 23.85 21.19
N TYR A 19 -10.34 24.15 21.99
CA TYR A 19 -9.01 23.54 21.86
C TYR A 19 -9.04 22.03 22.14
N VAL A 20 -9.76 21.59 23.17
CA VAL A 20 -9.89 20.16 23.52
C VAL A 20 -10.72 19.38 22.50
N VAL A 21 -11.76 19.98 21.91
CA VAL A 21 -12.57 19.34 20.87
C VAL A 21 -11.78 19.18 19.56
N ASN A 22 -10.99 20.18 19.18
CA ASN A 22 -10.23 20.16 17.93
C ASN A 22 -8.89 19.39 18.02
N ASN A 23 -8.35 19.20 19.23
CA ASN A 23 -7.12 18.45 19.46
C ASN A 23 -7.35 17.10 20.13
N LYS A 24 -8.55 16.51 19.99
CA LYS A 24 -8.68 15.07 20.28
C LYS A 24 -7.69 14.35 19.36
N PRO A 25 -6.75 13.54 19.90
CA PRO A 25 -5.92 12.71 19.05
C PRO A 25 -6.88 11.90 18.17
N LYS A 26 -6.75 12.05 16.85
CA LYS A 26 -7.41 11.12 15.91
C LYS A 26 -7.00 9.73 16.41
N GLY A 27 -7.98 8.88 16.66
CA GLY A 27 -7.70 7.47 16.97
C GLY A 27 -6.81 6.88 15.88
N PRO A 28 -6.17 5.72 16.13
CA PRO A 28 -5.38 5.06 15.09
C PRO A 28 -6.20 5.00 13.80
N ASP A 29 -5.56 5.29 12.67
CA ASP A 29 -6.21 5.18 11.36
C ASP A 29 -6.83 3.78 11.27
N ALA A 30 -8.01 3.64 10.65
CA ALA A 30 -8.68 2.35 10.56
C ALA A 30 -7.77 1.30 9.91
N PHE A 31 -6.90 1.75 8.99
CA PHE A 31 -5.85 0.93 8.40
C PHE A 31 -4.82 0.49 9.43
N ASP A 32 -4.28 1.40 10.26
CA ASP A 32 -3.29 1.07 11.31
C ASP A 32 -3.82 0.02 12.28
N ALA A 33 -5.10 0.11 12.65
CA ALA A 33 -5.77 -0.83 13.54
C ALA A 33 -5.90 -2.23 12.89
N ALA A 34 -6.31 -2.29 11.61
CA ALA A 34 -6.39 -3.55 10.87
C ALA A 34 -4.99 -4.18 10.68
N TYR A 35 -4.01 -3.36 10.30
CA TYR A 35 -2.64 -3.76 10.02
C TYR A 35 -1.90 -4.33 11.24
N GLN A 36 -2.35 -4.05 12.47
CA GLN A 36 -1.83 -4.76 13.65
C GLN A 36 -1.98 -6.28 13.53
N ASN A 37 -2.99 -6.75 12.80
CA ASN A 37 -3.26 -8.17 12.58
C ASN A 37 -2.70 -8.70 11.24
N ALA A 38 -1.86 -7.92 10.55
CA ALA A 38 -1.17 -8.37 9.34
C ALA A 38 -0.20 -9.52 9.66
N PRO A 39 -0.06 -10.52 8.77
CA PRO A 39 0.93 -11.59 8.90
C PRO A 39 2.36 -11.05 9.05
N THR A 40 3.22 -11.77 9.78
CA THR A 40 4.62 -11.35 10.01
C THR A 40 5.38 -11.10 8.71
N VAL A 41 5.20 -11.98 7.71
CA VAL A 41 5.85 -11.86 6.40
C VAL A 41 5.48 -10.56 5.69
N GLU A 42 4.23 -10.10 5.81
CA GLU A 42 3.79 -8.80 5.27
C GLU A 42 4.51 -7.65 5.97
N LYS A 43 4.55 -7.68 7.31
CA LYS A 43 5.21 -6.64 8.11
C LYS A 43 6.70 -6.55 7.80
N ASP A 44 7.36 -7.70 7.68
CA ASP A 44 8.78 -7.79 7.33
C ASP A 44 9.02 -7.25 5.92
N PHE A 45 8.19 -7.63 4.94
CA PHE A 45 8.25 -7.09 3.58
C PHE A 45 8.13 -5.57 3.58
N VAL A 46 7.07 -5.02 4.17
CA VAL A 46 6.83 -3.57 4.24
C VAL A 46 7.98 -2.86 4.95
N SER A 47 8.50 -3.42 6.04
CA SER A 47 9.62 -2.83 6.78
C SER A 47 10.89 -2.75 5.94
N ILE A 48 11.21 -3.81 5.17
CA ILE A 48 12.39 -3.83 4.29
C ILE A 48 12.27 -2.77 3.19
N VAL A 49 11.09 -2.65 2.60
CA VAL A 49 10.86 -1.66 1.53
C VAL A 49 10.92 -0.24 2.09
N LYS A 50 10.32 0.02 3.26
CA LYS A 50 10.41 1.33 3.94
C LYS A 50 11.84 1.75 4.29
N ASP A 51 12.65 0.83 4.81
CA ASP A 51 14.07 1.11 5.07
C ASP A 51 14.82 1.53 3.79
N ALA A 52 14.49 0.92 2.65
CA ALA A 52 15.05 1.31 1.36
C ALA A 52 14.56 2.70 0.91
N GLN A 53 13.27 3.00 1.07
CA GLN A 53 12.71 4.34 0.80
C GLN A 53 13.40 5.41 1.67
N ASP A 54 13.64 5.12 2.95
CA ASP A 54 14.30 6.03 3.88
C ASP A 54 15.76 6.29 3.49
N LYS A 55 16.53 5.25 3.14
CA LYS A 55 17.90 5.39 2.64
C LYS A 55 17.98 6.19 1.34
N ALA A 56 16.97 6.06 0.47
CA ALA A 56 16.91 6.79 -0.79
C ALA A 56 16.76 8.30 -0.62
N LYS A 57 16.27 8.79 0.53
CA LYS A 57 16.18 10.23 0.84
C LYS A 57 17.55 10.91 0.88
N SER A 58 18.58 10.17 1.29
CA SER A 58 19.98 10.63 1.35
C SER A 58 20.82 10.26 0.12
N ALA A 59 20.24 9.59 -0.88
CA ALA A 59 20.98 9.19 -2.06
C ALA A 59 21.27 10.40 -2.96
N GLU A 60 22.54 10.60 -3.31
CA GLU A 60 23.03 11.73 -4.09
C GLU A 60 23.08 11.43 -5.60
N ASN A 61 23.00 10.16 -6.00
CA ASN A 61 23.06 9.74 -7.39
C ASN A 61 22.40 8.36 -7.63
N ASP A 62 22.18 8.04 -8.91
CA ASP A 62 21.52 6.82 -9.35
C ASP A 62 22.30 5.54 -9.01
N MET A 63 23.63 5.60 -8.87
CA MET A 63 24.42 4.43 -8.47
C MET A 63 24.15 4.04 -7.02
N GLN A 64 23.99 5.02 -6.13
CA GLN A 64 23.59 4.77 -4.74
C GLN A 64 22.17 4.20 -4.67
N LEU A 65 21.23 4.71 -5.47
CA LEU A 65 19.88 4.14 -5.57
C LEU A 65 19.91 2.70 -6.09
N GLY A 66 20.77 2.41 -7.07
CA GLY A 66 20.99 1.04 -7.56
C GLY A 66 21.47 0.09 -6.47
N GLY A 67 22.42 0.52 -5.64
CA GLY A 67 22.90 -0.25 -4.50
C GLY A 67 21.81 -0.51 -3.44
N ILE A 68 21.05 0.53 -3.09
CA ILE A 68 19.92 0.44 -2.15
C ILE A 68 18.87 -0.55 -2.68
N LYS A 69 18.51 -0.44 -3.97
CA LYS A 69 17.57 -1.35 -4.63
C LYS A 69 18.05 -2.79 -4.55
N ALA A 70 19.30 -3.06 -4.93
CA ALA A 70 19.85 -4.40 -4.94
C ALA A 70 19.84 -5.04 -3.54
N GLN A 71 20.19 -4.27 -2.50
CA GLN A 71 20.13 -4.75 -1.12
C GLN A 71 18.70 -5.05 -0.68
N ARG A 72 17.76 -4.15 -0.97
CA ARG A 72 16.33 -4.37 -0.67
C ARG A 72 15.80 -5.63 -1.33
N ASP A 73 16.08 -5.81 -2.62
CA ASP A 73 15.58 -6.97 -3.38
C ASP A 73 16.08 -8.28 -2.78
N ALA A 74 17.38 -8.35 -2.42
CA ALA A 74 17.92 -9.54 -1.75
C ALA A 74 17.22 -9.84 -0.41
N LEU A 75 16.93 -8.81 0.38
CA LEU A 75 16.22 -8.96 1.66
C LEU A 75 14.76 -9.38 1.45
N VAL A 76 14.04 -8.75 0.52
CA VAL A 76 12.67 -9.12 0.16
C VAL A 76 12.63 -10.59 -0.29
N CYS A 77 13.54 -11.01 -1.15
CA CYS A 77 13.61 -12.41 -1.61
C CYS A 77 13.88 -13.41 -0.47
N SER A 78 14.55 -12.98 0.60
CA SER A 78 14.82 -13.84 1.75
C SER A 78 13.57 -14.10 2.62
N VAL A 79 12.63 -13.15 2.62
CA VAL A 79 11.38 -13.18 3.40
C VAL A 79 10.23 -13.80 2.59
N VAL A 80 10.13 -13.50 1.30
CA VAL A 80 9.06 -13.97 0.42
C VAL A 80 9.52 -15.17 -0.41
N GLN A 81 10.01 -16.21 0.28
CA GLN A 81 10.51 -17.44 -0.37
C GLN A 81 9.38 -18.21 -1.06
N ASP A 82 8.24 -18.30 -0.38
CA ASP A 82 6.98 -18.62 -1.02
C ASP A 82 6.39 -17.33 -1.57
N LYS A 83 6.22 -17.28 -2.89
CA LYS A 83 5.64 -16.12 -3.57
C LYS A 83 4.14 -16.02 -3.34
N HIS A 84 3.52 -17.07 -2.79
CA HIS A 84 2.14 -17.05 -2.38
C HIS A 84 2.03 -16.40 -1.01
N VAL A 85 1.12 -15.45 -0.91
CA VAL A 85 0.82 -14.75 0.33
C VAL A 85 -0.64 -14.95 0.70
N ASN A 86 -0.90 -15.07 1.99
CA ASN A 86 -2.22 -15.33 2.52
C ASN A 86 -2.59 -14.26 3.54
N GLU A 87 -3.81 -13.76 3.44
CA GLU A 87 -4.45 -12.90 4.42
C GLU A 87 -3.73 -11.57 4.69
N TRP A 88 -3.03 -11.04 3.68
CA TRP A 88 -2.37 -9.72 3.74
C TRP A 88 -3.41 -8.60 3.83
N ILE A 89 -3.03 -7.48 4.46
CA ILE A 89 -3.93 -6.36 4.74
C ILE A 89 -3.43 -5.10 4.02
N GLY A 90 -4.26 -4.61 3.10
CA GLY A 90 -3.95 -3.40 2.36
C GLY A 90 -5.12 -2.44 2.29
N LYS A 91 -4.87 -1.29 1.67
CA LYS A 91 -5.89 -0.30 1.33
C LYS A 91 -6.03 -0.23 -0.18
N VAL A 92 -7.26 -0.28 -0.67
CA VAL A 92 -7.53 -0.14 -2.11
C VAL A 92 -7.05 1.22 -2.58
N ASP A 93 -6.14 1.20 -3.54
CA ASP A 93 -5.56 2.37 -4.18
C ASP A 93 -6.16 2.61 -5.57
N THR A 94 -6.46 1.54 -6.32
CA THR A 94 -7.18 1.63 -7.59
C THR A 94 -8.08 0.41 -7.79
N MET A 95 -9.33 0.66 -8.19
CA MET A 95 -10.26 -0.33 -8.76
C MET A 95 -10.73 0.19 -10.12
N SER A 96 -10.32 -0.44 -11.20
CA SER A 96 -10.67 -0.01 -12.56
C SER A 96 -10.76 -1.19 -13.53
N SER A 97 -10.97 -0.90 -14.81
CA SER A 97 -10.86 -1.87 -15.88
C SER A 97 -9.97 -1.34 -16.99
N ASN A 98 -9.29 -2.23 -17.71
CA ASN A 98 -8.60 -1.88 -18.94
C ASN A 98 -9.59 -1.70 -20.12
N SER A 99 -9.08 -1.44 -21.32
CA SER A 99 -9.90 -1.23 -22.53
C SER A 99 -10.73 -2.45 -22.95
N ASP A 100 -10.34 -3.64 -22.51
CA ASP A 100 -11.01 -4.91 -22.81
C ASP A 100 -12.00 -5.32 -21.69
N GLY A 101 -12.16 -4.45 -20.68
CA GLY A 101 -13.08 -4.65 -19.56
C GLY A 101 -12.54 -5.54 -18.44
N LYS A 102 -11.28 -6.00 -18.52
CA LYS A 102 -10.66 -6.80 -17.45
C LYS A 102 -10.32 -5.94 -16.25
N GLY A 103 -10.48 -6.49 -15.04
CA GLY A 103 -10.25 -5.77 -13.79
C GLY A 103 -8.77 -5.45 -13.58
N VAL A 104 -8.50 -4.20 -13.23
CA VAL A 104 -7.18 -3.65 -12.88
C VAL A 104 -7.23 -3.19 -11.42
N VAL A 105 -6.33 -3.75 -10.60
CA VAL A 105 -6.31 -3.56 -9.15
C VAL A 105 -4.96 -3.06 -8.69
N SER A 106 -4.96 -2.07 -7.80
CA SER A 106 -3.81 -1.64 -7.00
C SER A 106 -4.22 -1.63 -5.52
N ILE A 107 -3.40 -2.24 -4.67
CA ILE A 107 -3.56 -2.23 -3.21
C ILE A 107 -2.28 -1.65 -2.60
N SER A 108 -2.43 -0.59 -1.83
CA SER A 108 -1.36 0.01 -1.02
C SER A 108 -1.16 -0.79 0.27
N LEU A 109 0.07 -1.20 0.53
CA LEU A 109 0.51 -1.88 1.76
C LEU A 109 1.03 -0.88 2.80
N SER A 110 1.53 0.26 2.33
CA SER A 110 2.02 1.40 3.09
C SER A 110 2.17 2.58 2.12
N GLU A 111 2.52 3.76 2.64
CA GLU A 111 2.90 4.93 1.84
C GLU A 111 3.90 4.55 0.73
N ASP A 112 3.48 4.76 -0.51
CA ASP A 112 4.21 4.49 -1.76
C ASP A 112 4.73 3.04 -1.92
N ILE A 113 4.02 2.05 -1.34
CA ILE A 113 4.32 0.62 -1.52
C ILE A 113 3.06 -0.10 -2.00
N ASN A 114 3.07 -0.59 -3.24
CA ASN A 114 1.88 -1.14 -3.87
C ASN A 114 2.10 -2.56 -4.41
N VAL A 115 1.06 -3.39 -4.31
CA VAL A 115 0.90 -4.60 -5.10
C VAL A 115 -0.23 -4.38 -6.09
N LYS A 116 0.00 -4.73 -7.36
CA LYS A 116 -0.96 -4.43 -8.43
C LYS A 116 -0.97 -5.48 -9.53
N THR A 117 -2.08 -5.55 -10.25
CA THR A 117 -2.11 -6.21 -11.55
C THR A 117 -1.37 -5.34 -12.58
N TRP A 118 -1.08 -5.91 -13.75
CA TRP A 118 -0.89 -5.10 -14.95
C TRP A 118 -2.15 -4.28 -15.26
N ASN A 119 -2.01 -3.26 -16.11
CA ASN A 119 -3.12 -2.40 -16.53
C ASN A 119 -3.49 -2.56 -18.02
N ASN A 120 -2.81 -3.45 -18.75
CA ASN A 120 -3.03 -3.69 -20.18
C ASN A 120 -2.66 -5.13 -20.56
N ASP A 121 -3.31 -5.67 -21.59
CA ASP A 121 -3.13 -7.05 -22.03
C ASP A 121 -1.73 -7.37 -22.58
N ILE A 122 -1.04 -6.38 -23.17
CA ILE A 122 0.29 -6.60 -23.77
C ILE A 122 1.30 -6.93 -22.68
N SER A 123 1.33 -6.14 -21.61
CA SER A 123 2.17 -6.40 -20.44
C SER A 123 1.74 -7.66 -19.68
N ASP A 124 0.44 -7.96 -19.65
CA ASP A 124 -0.12 -9.08 -18.91
C ASP A 124 0.02 -10.45 -19.60
N TYR A 125 0.42 -10.49 -20.87
CA TYR A 125 0.38 -11.68 -21.73
C TYR A 125 0.99 -12.95 -21.11
N GLY A 126 2.07 -12.82 -20.34
CA GLY A 126 2.73 -13.95 -19.68
C GLY A 126 2.43 -14.10 -18.18
N ASP A 127 1.87 -13.07 -17.55
CA ASP A 127 1.73 -13.00 -16.09
C ASP A 127 0.28 -13.27 -15.64
N HIS A 128 -0.71 -13.02 -16.50
CA HIS A 128 -2.13 -13.32 -16.28
C HIS A 128 -2.68 -12.75 -14.96
N THR A 129 -2.34 -11.51 -14.65
CA THR A 129 -2.75 -10.81 -13.42
C THR A 129 -4.10 -10.11 -13.54
N LEU A 130 -4.52 -9.73 -14.75
CA LEU A 130 -5.79 -9.04 -14.96
C LEU A 130 -6.98 -9.91 -14.55
N ILE A 131 -7.93 -9.32 -13.82
CA ILE A 131 -9.07 -10.07 -13.28
C ILE A 131 -10.10 -10.30 -14.39
N THR A 132 -10.43 -11.56 -14.64
CA THR A 132 -11.35 -11.96 -15.71
C THR A 132 -12.80 -11.55 -15.36
N PRO A 133 -13.50 -10.81 -16.24
CA PRO A 133 -14.91 -10.47 -16.03
C PRO A 133 -15.79 -11.70 -15.80
N GLY A 134 -16.75 -11.59 -14.87
CA GLY A 134 -17.65 -12.68 -14.50
C GLY A 134 -17.04 -13.77 -13.61
N SER A 135 -15.75 -13.66 -13.23
CA SER A 135 -15.17 -14.52 -12.19
C SER A 135 -15.62 -14.08 -10.79
N GLU A 136 -15.65 -14.99 -9.81
CA GLU A 136 -16.01 -14.66 -8.43
C GLU A 136 -15.14 -13.54 -7.82
N LEU A 137 -13.86 -13.53 -8.17
CA LEU A 137 -12.92 -12.49 -7.78
C LEU A 137 -13.31 -11.14 -8.39
N PHE A 138 -13.70 -11.10 -9.67
CA PHE A 138 -14.16 -9.88 -10.32
C PHE A 138 -15.42 -9.34 -9.66
N GLU A 139 -16.41 -10.20 -9.44
CA GLU A 139 -17.68 -9.81 -8.81
C GLU A 139 -17.42 -9.21 -7.42
N THR A 140 -16.55 -9.82 -6.62
CA THR A 140 -16.19 -9.31 -5.29
C THR A 140 -15.40 -8.00 -5.37
N ALA A 141 -14.36 -7.95 -6.21
CA ALA A 141 -13.49 -6.78 -6.33
C ALA A 141 -14.24 -5.56 -6.90
N SER A 142 -15.19 -5.77 -7.81
CA SER A 142 -16.00 -4.72 -8.44
C SER A 142 -16.86 -3.91 -7.45
N GLN A 143 -17.11 -4.45 -6.24
CA GLN A 143 -17.87 -3.76 -5.20
C GLN A 143 -16.99 -2.90 -4.28
N LEU A 144 -15.67 -3.00 -4.42
CA LEU A 144 -14.71 -2.22 -3.64
C LEU A 144 -14.49 -0.84 -4.26
N LYS A 145 -14.03 0.10 -3.46
CA LYS A 145 -13.66 1.45 -3.90
C LYS A 145 -12.36 1.89 -3.23
N GLU A 146 -11.74 2.91 -3.82
CA GLU A 146 -10.55 3.55 -3.25
C GLU A 146 -10.75 3.92 -1.78
N GLY A 147 -9.74 3.63 -0.97
CA GLY A 147 -9.74 3.83 0.48
C GLY A 147 -10.35 2.69 1.30
N ASP A 148 -11.02 1.72 0.70
CA ASP A 148 -11.49 0.54 1.43
C ASP A 148 -10.30 -0.28 1.95
N ILE A 149 -10.38 -0.71 3.20
CA ILE A 149 -9.40 -1.62 3.81
C ILE A 149 -9.80 -3.04 3.45
N VAL A 150 -8.85 -3.82 2.97
CA VAL A 150 -9.10 -5.15 2.44
C VAL A 150 -8.11 -6.14 3.01
N ARG A 151 -8.59 -7.37 3.13
CA ARG A 151 -7.76 -8.55 3.24
C ARG A 151 -7.68 -9.23 1.89
N PHE A 152 -6.49 -9.64 1.48
CA PHE A 152 -6.28 -10.29 0.19
C PHE A 152 -5.27 -11.42 0.29
N SER A 153 -5.36 -12.33 -0.68
CA SER A 153 -4.40 -13.41 -0.88
C SER A 153 -4.09 -13.54 -2.37
N GLY A 154 -2.92 -14.07 -2.69
CA GLY A 154 -2.51 -14.27 -4.07
C GLY A 154 -1.04 -14.61 -4.21
N LYS A 155 -0.43 -14.25 -5.33
CA LYS A 155 0.99 -14.50 -5.55
C LYS A 155 1.71 -13.36 -6.25
N PHE A 156 2.95 -13.13 -5.83
CA PHE A 156 3.89 -12.32 -6.59
C PHE A 156 4.29 -13.02 -7.89
N ILE A 157 4.39 -12.24 -8.96
CA ILE A 157 4.90 -12.74 -10.22
C ILE A 157 6.41 -12.91 -10.14
N SER A 158 6.92 -14.02 -10.66
CA SER A 158 8.35 -14.33 -10.60
C SER A 158 9.14 -13.46 -11.58
N ASP A 159 10.29 -12.98 -11.12
CA ASP A 159 11.30 -12.33 -11.98
C ASP A 159 12.63 -13.07 -11.90
N SER A 160 13.30 -13.23 -13.04
CA SER A 160 14.55 -13.99 -13.12
C SER A 160 15.75 -13.26 -12.52
N GLN A 161 15.67 -11.95 -12.34
CA GLN A 161 16.74 -11.13 -11.77
C GLN A 161 16.53 -10.89 -10.27
N ASN A 162 15.30 -10.56 -9.85
CA ASN A 162 15.03 -10.06 -8.49
C ASN A 162 13.95 -10.86 -7.73
N CYS A 163 13.79 -12.16 -8.05
CA CYS A 163 12.81 -13.13 -7.53
C CYS A 163 11.32 -12.80 -7.72
N ILE A 164 10.92 -11.54 -7.56
CA ILE A 164 9.58 -11.00 -7.78
C ILE A 164 9.62 -9.83 -8.77
N ARG A 165 8.56 -9.68 -9.55
CA ARG A 165 8.44 -8.68 -10.61
C ARG A 165 8.01 -7.33 -10.04
N GLU A 166 8.71 -6.28 -10.45
CA GLU A 166 8.50 -4.88 -10.04
C GLU A 166 8.48 -4.00 -11.29
N SER A 167 7.51 -3.07 -11.38
CA SER A 167 7.13 -2.39 -12.62
C SER A 167 7.29 -0.86 -12.62
N SER A 168 7.77 -0.25 -11.55
CA SER A 168 7.92 1.21 -11.46
C SER A 168 8.96 1.74 -12.45
N LEU A 169 8.80 3.02 -12.82
CA LEU A 169 9.64 3.67 -13.82
C LEU A 169 10.83 4.39 -13.18
N GLY A 170 12.00 4.25 -13.82
CA GLY A 170 13.24 4.90 -13.38
C GLY A 170 13.78 4.34 -12.06
N ILE A 171 15.11 4.44 -11.85
CA ILE A 171 15.72 3.84 -10.65
C ILE A 171 15.20 4.46 -9.34
N ARG A 172 14.86 5.76 -9.37
CA ARG A 172 14.26 6.44 -8.21
C ARG A 172 12.89 5.87 -7.88
N GLY A 173 11.98 5.81 -8.86
CA GLY A 173 10.63 5.29 -8.66
C GLY A 173 10.65 3.85 -8.15
N LYS A 174 11.51 3.02 -8.73
CA LYS A 174 11.73 1.63 -8.28
C LYS A 174 12.15 1.48 -6.82
N VAL A 175 12.67 2.52 -6.17
CA VAL A 175 13.06 2.49 -4.75
C VAL A 175 12.06 3.24 -3.88
N THR A 176 11.59 4.41 -4.32
CA THR A 176 10.73 5.30 -3.51
C THR A 176 9.25 4.97 -3.61
N GLU A 177 8.79 4.47 -4.76
CA GLU A 177 7.39 4.15 -5.07
C GLU A 177 7.28 2.79 -5.80
N PRO A 178 7.81 1.69 -5.21
CA PRO A 178 7.80 0.40 -5.87
C PRO A 178 6.39 -0.16 -6.06
N GLU A 179 6.15 -0.63 -7.28
CA GLU A 179 4.93 -1.31 -7.70
C GLU A 179 5.25 -2.77 -8.03
N TYR A 180 4.79 -3.68 -7.18
CA TYR A 180 5.03 -5.12 -7.35
C TYR A 180 3.88 -5.77 -8.12
N ILE A 181 4.22 -6.51 -9.19
CA ILE A 181 3.22 -7.20 -10.00
C ILE A 181 2.71 -8.44 -9.28
N PHE A 182 1.39 -8.54 -9.15
CA PHE A 182 0.72 -9.49 -8.29
C PHE A 182 -0.54 -10.06 -8.96
N GLN A 183 -0.73 -11.37 -8.83
CA GLN A 183 -1.95 -12.05 -9.23
C GLN A 183 -2.79 -12.31 -7.97
N PHE A 184 -3.95 -11.66 -7.89
CA PHE A 184 -4.88 -11.84 -6.79
C PHE A 184 -5.68 -13.14 -6.93
N ASN A 185 -5.90 -13.83 -5.81
CA ASN A 185 -6.78 -14.99 -5.70
C ASN A 185 -8.03 -14.67 -4.89
N SER A 186 -7.93 -13.79 -3.90
CA SER A 186 -9.07 -13.29 -3.12
C SER A 186 -8.81 -11.85 -2.68
N ILE A 187 -9.87 -11.05 -2.61
CA ILE A 187 -9.88 -9.71 -2.03
C ILE A 187 -11.22 -9.52 -1.35
N ALA A 188 -11.24 -9.12 -0.09
CA ALA A 188 -12.46 -8.87 0.66
C ALA A 188 -12.28 -7.67 1.59
N LYS A 189 -13.31 -6.83 1.68
CA LYS A 189 -13.34 -5.70 2.63
C LYS A 189 -13.40 -6.21 4.07
N ILE A 190 -12.71 -5.54 4.99
CA ILE A 190 -12.70 -5.83 6.43
C ILE A 190 -13.09 -4.63 7.30
#